data_AF-A0A534L2L0-F1
#
_entry.id   AF-A0A534L2L0-F1
#
_cell.length_a   1.000
_cell.length_b   1.000
_cell.length_c   1.000
_cell.angle_alpha   90.00
_cell.angle_beta   90.00
_cell.angle_gamma   90.00
#
_symmetry.space_group_name_H-M   'P 1'
#
loop_
_entity.id
_entity.type
_entity.pdbx_description
1 polymer ?
#
loop_
_entity_poly.entity_id
_entity_poly.type
_entity_poly.pdbx_seq_one_letter_code
_entity_poly.pdbx_strand_id
1 'polypeptide(L)'
;MARSLRRDDRGVSTLWSFIGVVVLVAAILGVYYGYVVPKFAPPPLRAQSGDRVQVDYIGTFAENGLVFDTSLQAIAKDNASYPKAFMFAWHGEYSPLPVTIGSGGVVPGFDIGIQGLAIGDSKRIVVPPALGYGPADPAKIFVKPLFETVPVRLTMDTSSFVATYQTAAVSGTNVTDPFWGWPATVSVAGTIVTVTNSPIPGQLVRPHGAWDAQVVSIDDAANAGEGAILVHHLLTPAMVDRVGQKNAGGTVVFVVTSVDTDAGTYTLNYNTPTKGRTLVFQVTMLSISRLY
;
A
#
# COMPACT_ATOMS: atom_id res chain seq x y z
N MET A 1 -112.72 -10.50 -13.53
CA MET A 1 -111.58 -11.09 -14.28
C MET A 1 -110.29 -10.54 -13.69
N ALA A 2 -109.53 -11.35 -12.96
CA ALA A 2 -108.27 -10.95 -12.31
C ALA A 2 -107.11 -11.09 -13.31
N ARG A 3 -106.33 -10.02 -13.50
CA ARG A 3 -105.16 -9.99 -14.40
C ARG A 3 -103.93 -10.44 -13.60
N SER A 4 -103.28 -11.53 -13.99
CA SER A 4 -102.11 -12.05 -13.28
C SER A 4 -100.88 -11.15 -13.51
N LEU A 5 -100.17 -10.84 -12.42
CA LEU A 5 -98.89 -10.16 -12.46
C LEU A 5 -97.82 -11.16 -12.90
N ARG A 6 -97.28 -10.97 -14.11
CA ARG A 6 -96.14 -11.75 -14.64
C ARG A 6 -94.88 -11.29 -13.90
N ARG A 7 -94.21 -12.22 -13.20
CA ARG A 7 -92.91 -12.01 -12.57
C ARG A 7 -91.87 -11.74 -13.67
N ASP A 8 -91.23 -10.59 -13.63
CA ASP A 8 -90.23 -10.19 -14.62
C ASP A 8 -88.85 -10.74 -14.23
N ASP A 9 -88.52 -11.93 -14.72
CA ASP A 9 -87.26 -12.63 -14.43
C ASP A 9 -86.04 -12.01 -15.15
N ARG A 10 -86.24 -10.94 -15.95
CA ARG A 10 -85.17 -10.27 -16.73
C ARG A 10 -84.23 -9.40 -15.90
N GLY A 11 -84.67 -8.91 -14.74
CA GLY A 11 -83.83 -8.10 -13.84
C GLY A 11 -82.76 -8.91 -13.09
N VAL A 12 -83.02 -10.20 -12.85
CA VAL A 12 -82.09 -11.10 -12.15
C VAL A 12 -80.96 -11.54 -13.07
N SER A 13 -81.23 -11.82 -14.36
CA SER A 13 -80.19 -12.23 -15.32
C SER A 13 -79.21 -11.12 -15.68
N THR A 14 -79.66 -9.86 -15.69
CA THR A 14 -78.82 -8.67 -15.90
C THR A 14 -77.90 -8.43 -14.71
N LEU A 15 -78.38 -8.66 -13.48
CA LEU A 15 -77.55 -8.59 -12.27
C LEU A 15 -76.46 -9.67 -12.24
N TRP A 16 -76.79 -10.93 -12.56
CA TRP A 16 -75.81 -12.02 -12.63
C TRP A 16 -74.77 -11.81 -13.72
N SER A 17 -75.17 -11.24 -14.86
CA SER A 17 -74.24 -10.87 -15.94
C SER A 17 -73.28 -9.76 -15.49
N PHE A 18 -73.78 -8.76 -14.77
CA PHE A 18 -72.94 -7.69 -14.23
C PHE A 18 -71.94 -8.22 -13.19
N ILE A 19 -72.37 -9.08 -12.27
CA ILE A 19 -71.49 -9.75 -11.31
C ILE A 19 -70.43 -10.59 -12.03
N GLY A 20 -70.82 -11.33 -13.07
CA GLY A 20 -69.88 -12.11 -13.90
C GLY A 20 -68.81 -11.24 -14.55
N VAL A 21 -69.18 -10.08 -15.09
CA VAL A 21 -68.24 -9.12 -15.68
C VAL A 21 -67.31 -8.54 -14.63
N VAL A 22 -67.80 -8.16 -13.44
CA VAL A 22 -66.97 -7.63 -12.36
C VAL A 22 -65.95 -8.67 -11.87
N VAL A 23 -66.37 -9.92 -11.72
CA VAL A 23 -65.47 -11.02 -11.33
C VAL A 23 -64.43 -11.28 -12.41
N LEU A 24 -64.82 -11.25 -13.70
CA LEU A 24 -63.90 -11.40 -14.82
C LEU A 24 -62.87 -10.26 -14.86
N VAL A 25 -63.30 -9.01 -14.68
CA VAL A 25 -62.41 -7.85 -14.60
C VAL A 25 -61.46 -7.95 -13.41
N ALA A 26 -61.95 -8.36 -12.23
CA ALA A 26 -61.12 -8.57 -11.06
C ALA A 26 -60.08 -9.69 -11.27
N ALA A 27 -60.45 -10.78 -11.94
CA ALA A 27 -59.53 -11.86 -12.29
C ALA A 27 -58.46 -11.39 -13.29
N ILE A 28 -58.85 -10.62 -14.32
CA ILE A 28 -57.92 -10.04 -15.30
C ILE A 28 -56.97 -9.07 -14.61
N LEU A 29 -57.46 -8.22 -13.70
CA LEU A 29 -56.61 -7.32 -12.91
C LEU A 29 -55.66 -8.11 -12.00
N GLY A 30 -56.12 -9.17 -11.35
CA GLY A 30 -55.28 -10.05 -10.54
C GLY A 30 -54.15 -10.69 -11.35
N VAL A 31 -54.44 -11.17 -12.56
CA VAL A 31 -53.43 -11.70 -13.49
C VAL A 31 -52.49 -10.58 -13.97
N TYR A 32 -53.02 -9.41 -14.31
CA TYR A 32 -52.23 -8.26 -14.76
C TYR A 32 -51.24 -7.79 -13.68
N TYR A 33 -51.70 -7.57 -12.45
CA TYR A 33 -50.83 -7.17 -11.34
C TYR A 33 -49.93 -8.30 -10.83
N GLY A 34 -50.33 -9.57 -10.97
CA GLY A 34 -49.54 -10.73 -10.55
C GLY A 34 -48.43 -11.13 -11.51
N TYR A 35 -48.65 -10.98 -12.82
CA TYR A 35 -47.74 -11.48 -13.87
C TYR A 35 -47.17 -10.40 -14.79
N VAL A 36 -47.89 -9.31 -15.01
CA VAL A 36 -47.49 -8.28 -15.99
C VAL A 36 -46.75 -7.12 -15.31
N VAL A 37 -47.10 -6.78 -14.08
CA VAL A 37 -46.38 -5.75 -13.32
C VAL A 37 -45.08 -6.35 -12.75
N PRO A 38 -43.90 -5.90 -13.20
CA PRO A 38 -42.65 -6.35 -12.62
C PRO A 38 -42.60 -5.94 -11.15
N LYS A 39 -42.35 -6.91 -10.26
CA LYS A 39 -42.07 -6.62 -8.86
C LYS A 39 -40.75 -5.86 -8.80
N PHE A 40 -40.80 -4.56 -8.51
CA PHE A 40 -39.58 -3.80 -8.24
C PHE A 40 -38.90 -4.42 -7.02
N ALA A 41 -37.70 -4.95 -7.21
CA ALA A 41 -36.88 -5.33 -6.08
C ALA A 41 -36.66 -4.09 -5.22
N PRO A 42 -36.79 -4.18 -3.87
CA PRO A 42 -36.42 -3.07 -3.01
C PRO A 42 -34.99 -2.64 -3.31
N PRO A 43 -34.68 -1.34 -3.21
CA PRO A 43 -33.33 -0.85 -3.47
C PRO A 43 -32.33 -1.62 -2.60
N PRO A 44 -31.15 -1.96 -3.15
CA PRO A 44 -30.17 -2.75 -2.42
C PRO A 44 -29.75 -2.01 -1.14
N LEU A 45 -29.49 -2.78 -0.08
CA LEU A 45 -28.95 -2.23 1.15
C LEU A 45 -27.65 -1.49 0.85
N ARG A 46 -27.55 -0.25 1.30
CA ARG A 46 -26.36 0.60 1.16
C ARG A 46 -25.69 0.79 2.50
N ALA A 47 -24.36 0.76 2.46
CA ALA A 47 -23.51 0.87 3.63
C ALA A 47 -23.63 2.26 4.26
N GLN A 48 -23.84 2.30 5.58
CA GLN A 48 -23.99 3.50 6.39
C GLN A 48 -23.15 3.38 7.67
N SER A 49 -22.95 4.51 8.36
CA SER A 49 -22.27 4.53 9.66
C SER A 49 -22.91 3.56 10.65
N GLY A 50 -22.08 2.79 11.35
CA GLY A 50 -22.50 1.74 12.28
C GLY A 50 -22.64 0.35 11.65
N ASP A 51 -22.72 0.23 10.33
CA ASP A 51 -22.76 -1.08 9.67
C ASP A 51 -21.42 -1.82 9.81
N ARG A 52 -21.49 -3.14 9.98
CA ARG A 52 -20.36 -4.04 9.82
C ARG A 52 -20.31 -4.52 8.38
N VAL A 53 -19.22 -4.25 7.69
CA VAL A 53 -19.02 -4.61 6.29
C VAL A 53 -17.80 -5.50 6.12
N GLN A 54 -17.78 -6.27 5.03
CA GLN A 54 -16.56 -6.90 4.53
C GLN A 54 -16.26 -6.36 3.14
N VAL A 55 -15.01 -5.98 2.91
CA VAL A 55 -14.57 -5.41 1.63
C VAL A 55 -13.31 -6.09 1.13
N ASP A 56 -13.26 -6.32 -0.17
CA ASP A 56 -11.99 -6.55 -0.85
C ASP A 56 -11.36 -5.23 -1.25
N TYR A 57 -10.03 -5.15 -1.19
CA TYR A 57 -9.33 -3.92 -1.53
C TYR A 57 -7.95 -4.15 -2.15
N ILE A 58 -7.53 -3.19 -2.97
CA ILE A 58 -6.16 -3.02 -3.45
C ILE A 58 -5.71 -1.61 -3.07
N GLY A 59 -4.67 -1.49 -2.24
CA GLY A 59 -4.06 -0.22 -1.85
C GLY A 59 -2.82 0.08 -2.67
N THR A 60 -2.83 1.21 -3.39
CA THR A 60 -1.69 1.68 -4.20
C THR A 60 -1.28 3.12 -3.89
N PHE A 61 -0.03 3.45 -4.19
CA PHE A 61 0.42 4.84 -4.22
C PHE A 61 -0.09 5.56 -5.44
N ALA A 62 -0.60 6.78 -5.26
CA ALA A 62 -1.07 7.59 -6.37
C ALA A 62 0.05 7.96 -7.35
N GLU A 63 1.28 8.10 -6.84
CA GLU A 63 2.40 8.63 -7.62
C GLU A 63 2.95 7.63 -8.65
N ASN A 64 3.00 6.34 -8.30
CA ASN A 64 3.61 5.30 -9.15
C ASN A 64 2.77 4.03 -9.32
N GLY A 65 1.60 3.95 -8.69
CA GLY A 65 0.69 2.81 -8.81
C GLY A 65 1.17 1.54 -8.11
N LEU A 66 2.28 1.58 -7.37
CA LEU A 66 2.79 0.40 -6.67
C LEU A 66 1.82 -0.03 -5.57
N VAL A 67 1.53 -1.34 -5.52
CA VAL A 67 0.68 -1.92 -4.47
C VAL A 67 1.49 -2.00 -3.18
N PHE A 68 0.95 -1.42 -2.11
CA PHE A 68 1.49 -1.56 -0.77
C PHE A 68 0.75 -2.56 0.10
N ASP A 69 -0.53 -2.83 -0.20
CA ASP A 69 -1.34 -3.81 0.53
C ASP A 69 -2.55 -4.27 -0.29
N THR A 70 -3.08 -5.47 -0.01
CA THR A 70 -4.27 -6.02 -0.68
C THR A 70 -4.88 -7.17 0.11
N SER A 71 -6.22 -7.29 0.08
CA SER A 71 -6.93 -8.48 0.58
C SER A 71 -6.96 -9.64 -0.43
N LEU A 72 -6.53 -9.41 -1.67
CA LEU A 72 -6.71 -10.35 -2.78
C LEU A 72 -5.41 -11.10 -3.08
N GLN A 73 -5.40 -12.42 -2.83
CA GLN A 73 -4.22 -13.26 -3.07
C GLN A 73 -3.78 -13.24 -4.55
N ALA A 74 -4.72 -13.20 -5.49
CA ALA A 74 -4.42 -13.15 -6.92
C ALA A 74 -3.62 -11.88 -7.28
N ILE A 75 -4.01 -10.73 -6.69
CA ILE A 75 -3.31 -9.46 -6.86
C ILE A 75 -1.97 -9.49 -6.15
N ALA A 76 -1.87 -10.07 -4.96
CA ALA A 76 -0.61 -10.21 -4.25
C ALA A 76 0.43 -10.98 -5.09
N LYS A 77 0.03 -12.11 -5.70
CA LYS A 77 0.89 -12.97 -6.52
C LYS A 77 1.23 -12.39 -7.89
N ASP A 78 0.36 -11.58 -8.48
CA ASP A 78 0.61 -10.93 -9.77
C ASP A 78 1.48 -9.68 -9.59
N ASN A 79 2.79 -9.81 -9.80
CA ASN A 79 3.70 -8.65 -9.80
C ASN A 79 3.84 -7.99 -11.19
N ALA A 80 3.36 -8.63 -12.25
CA ALA A 80 3.47 -8.11 -13.61
C ALA A 80 2.44 -7.00 -13.86
N SER A 81 1.19 -7.25 -13.48
CA SER A 81 0.11 -6.25 -13.61
C SER A 81 0.03 -5.34 -12.38
N TYR A 82 0.40 -5.85 -11.21
CA TYR A 82 0.32 -5.15 -9.93
C TYR A 82 1.69 -5.11 -9.25
N PRO A 83 2.62 -4.28 -9.74
CA PRO A 83 3.96 -4.21 -9.16
C PRO A 83 3.92 -3.82 -7.68
N LYS A 84 4.67 -4.53 -6.85
CA LYS A 84 4.70 -4.28 -5.40
C LYS A 84 5.70 -3.20 -5.02
N ALA A 85 5.30 -2.37 -4.05
CA ALA A 85 6.22 -1.49 -3.34
C ALA A 85 7.09 -2.29 -2.37
N PHE A 86 8.23 -1.73 -1.97
CA PHE A 86 9.15 -2.34 -1.00
C PHE A 86 8.48 -2.66 0.33
N MET A 87 7.54 -1.82 0.77
CA MET A 87 6.81 -2.03 2.02
C MET A 87 5.80 -3.17 1.96
N PHE A 88 5.46 -3.65 0.77
CA PHE A 88 4.48 -4.72 0.61
C PHE A 88 4.85 -5.89 1.53
N ALA A 89 3.89 -6.31 2.34
CA ALA A 89 4.01 -7.41 3.27
C ALA A 89 3.14 -8.55 2.78
N TRP A 90 3.72 -9.76 2.72
CA TRP A 90 2.97 -10.95 2.36
C TRP A 90 2.17 -11.43 3.58
N HIS A 91 0.89 -11.63 3.38
CA HIS A 91 0.01 -12.23 4.38
C HIS A 91 0.03 -13.76 4.27
N GLY A 92 -0.05 -14.45 5.40
CA GLY A 92 -0.17 -15.92 5.43
C GLY A 92 -1.53 -16.38 4.89
N GLU A 93 -2.57 -15.60 5.14
CA GLU A 93 -3.92 -15.79 4.63
C GLU A 93 -4.46 -14.46 4.07
N TYR A 94 -5.22 -14.55 2.98
CA TYR A 94 -5.84 -13.40 2.33
C TYR A 94 -7.35 -13.53 2.49
N SER A 95 -7.96 -12.58 3.19
CA SER A 95 -9.39 -12.55 3.45
C SER A 95 -9.93 -11.12 3.36
N PRO A 96 -11.23 -10.96 3.07
CA PRO A 96 -11.88 -9.66 3.05
C PRO A 96 -11.68 -8.90 4.36
N LEU A 97 -11.47 -7.59 4.26
CA LEU A 97 -11.27 -6.73 5.42
C LEU A 97 -12.60 -6.46 6.13
N PRO A 98 -12.79 -6.89 7.39
CA PRO A 98 -13.93 -6.49 8.18
C PRO A 98 -13.76 -5.03 8.64
N VAL A 99 -14.77 -4.19 8.39
CA VAL A 99 -14.78 -2.78 8.80
C VAL A 99 -16.10 -2.48 9.50
N THR A 100 -16.04 -1.75 10.61
CA THR A 100 -17.24 -1.11 11.19
C THR A 100 -17.21 0.36 10.80
N ILE A 101 -18.16 0.77 9.95
CA ILE A 101 -18.15 2.12 9.37
C ILE A 101 -18.36 3.16 10.46
N GLY A 102 -17.52 4.19 10.48
CA GLY A 102 -17.53 5.26 11.49
C GLY A 102 -16.88 4.88 12.83
N SER A 103 -16.27 3.69 12.96
CA SER A 103 -15.61 3.28 14.21
C SER A 103 -14.14 3.69 14.32
N GLY A 104 -13.55 4.24 13.24
CA GLY A 104 -12.13 4.60 13.20
C GLY A 104 -11.15 3.42 13.07
N GLY A 105 -11.61 2.25 12.61
CA GLY A 105 -10.76 1.06 12.42
C GLY A 105 -9.87 1.08 11.16
N VAL A 106 -10.13 2.02 10.25
CA VAL A 106 -9.38 2.24 9.00
C VAL A 106 -9.09 3.74 8.84
N VAL A 107 -8.25 4.11 7.88
CA VAL A 107 -7.96 5.54 7.62
C VAL A 107 -9.23 6.31 7.24
N PRO A 108 -9.40 7.57 7.70
CA PRO A 108 -10.65 8.32 7.52
C PRO A 108 -11.16 8.38 6.08
N GLY A 109 -10.28 8.57 5.11
CA GLY A 109 -10.67 8.64 3.69
C GLY A 109 -11.20 7.31 3.14
N PHE A 110 -10.72 6.18 3.67
CA PHE A 110 -11.24 4.87 3.32
C PHE A 110 -12.66 4.68 3.88
N ASP A 111 -12.85 4.99 5.18
CA ASP A 111 -14.15 4.91 5.86
C ASP A 111 -15.22 5.75 5.14
N ILE A 112 -14.89 7.02 4.85
CA ILE A 112 -15.77 7.91 4.07
C ILE A 112 -16.03 7.34 2.66
N GLY A 113 -15.01 6.78 2.03
CA GLY A 113 -15.08 6.32 0.64
C GLY A 113 -16.00 5.13 0.41
N ILE A 114 -16.13 4.24 1.40
CA ILE A 114 -16.97 3.03 1.33
C ILE A 114 -18.44 3.27 1.69
N GLN A 115 -18.78 4.42 2.27
CA GLN A 115 -20.17 4.77 2.57
C GLN A 115 -21.00 4.91 1.28
N GLY A 116 -22.25 4.43 1.35
CA GLY A 116 -23.19 4.45 0.24
C GLY A 116 -23.01 3.31 -0.77
N LEU A 117 -21.96 2.49 -0.67
CA LEU A 117 -21.79 1.31 -1.52
C LEU A 117 -22.84 0.24 -1.19
N ALA A 118 -23.40 -0.37 -2.22
CA ALA A 118 -24.18 -1.60 -2.10
C ALA A 118 -23.26 -2.83 -2.27
N ILE A 119 -23.73 -4.00 -1.85
CA ILE A 119 -23.03 -5.27 -2.10
C ILE A 119 -22.81 -5.45 -3.60
N GLY A 120 -21.58 -5.78 -3.99
CA GLY A 120 -21.13 -5.90 -5.37
C GLY A 120 -20.60 -4.60 -5.99
N ASP A 121 -20.88 -3.43 -5.39
CA ASP A 121 -20.36 -2.16 -5.89
C ASP A 121 -18.83 -2.13 -5.72
N SER A 122 -18.14 -1.65 -6.75
CA SER A 122 -16.71 -1.39 -6.74
C SER A 122 -16.43 0.10 -6.95
N LYS A 123 -15.49 0.66 -6.18
CA LYS A 123 -15.18 2.10 -6.23
C LYS A 123 -13.70 2.35 -6.06
N ARG A 124 -13.20 3.32 -6.83
CA ARG A 124 -11.87 3.91 -6.65
C ARG A 124 -11.96 5.08 -5.68
N ILE A 125 -11.25 5.00 -4.57
CA ILE A 125 -11.21 5.99 -3.50
C ILE A 125 -9.81 6.60 -3.48
N VAL A 126 -9.71 7.92 -3.62
CA VAL A 126 -8.45 8.66 -3.52
C VAL A 126 -8.39 9.30 -2.13
N VAL A 127 -7.35 8.98 -1.38
CA VAL A 127 -7.18 9.39 0.01
C VAL A 127 -5.95 10.30 0.11
N PRO A 128 -6.13 11.62 0.23
CA PRO A 128 -5.01 12.53 0.45
C PRO A 128 -4.36 12.27 1.81
N PRO A 129 -3.10 12.71 2.04
CA PRO A 129 -2.38 12.43 3.28
C PRO A 129 -3.15 12.82 4.55
N ALA A 130 -3.88 13.94 4.53
CA ALA A 130 -4.68 14.44 5.64
C ALA A 130 -5.84 13.49 6.05
N LEU A 131 -6.34 12.68 5.12
CA LEU A 131 -7.36 11.65 5.36
C LEU A 131 -6.77 10.23 5.39
N GLY A 132 -5.45 10.10 5.23
CA GLY A 132 -4.69 8.86 5.25
C GLY A 132 -3.90 8.72 6.55
N TYR A 133 -2.58 8.58 6.42
CA TYR A 133 -1.67 8.39 7.56
C TYR A 133 -1.02 9.69 8.07
N GLY A 134 -1.52 10.85 7.62
CA GLY A 134 -1.02 12.16 8.00
C GLY A 134 0.21 12.62 7.21
N PRO A 135 0.77 13.81 7.52
CA PRO A 135 1.94 14.34 6.85
C PRO A 135 3.20 13.51 7.17
N ALA A 136 4.17 13.55 6.24
CA ALA A 136 5.51 13.07 6.50
C ALA A 136 6.26 14.05 7.39
N ASP A 137 7.15 13.55 8.23
CA ASP A 137 8.11 14.35 8.98
C ASP A 137 9.29 14.72 8.08
N PRO A 138 9.52 16.01 7.75
CA PRO A 138 10.62 16.43 6.90
C PRO A 138 11.99 16.11 7.51
N ALA A 139 12.12 16.04 8.84
CA ALA A 139 13.39 15.72 9.49
C ALA A 139 13.83 14.26 9.28
N LYS A 140 12.95 13.42 8.73
CA LYS A 140 13.22 12.01 8.39
C LYS A 140 13.48 11.81 6.89
N ILE A 141 13.61 12.88 6.13
CA ILE A 141 13.86 12.85 4.68
C ILE A 141 15.27 13.38 4.44
N PHE A 142 16.12 12.55 3.86
CA PHE A 142 17.53 12.87 3.62
C PHE A 142 17.85 12.75 2.14
N VAL A 143 18.29 13.85 1.54
CA VAL A 143 18.83 13.87 0.18
C VAL A 143 20.33 13.55 0.26
N LYS A 144 20.79 12.63 -0.57
CA LYS A 144 22.15 12.11 -0.62
C LYS A 144 22.67 12.15 -2.06
N PRO A 145 23.98 12.36 -2.29
CA PRO A 145 24.54 12.33 -3.63
C PRO A 145 24.64 10.90 -4.16
N LEU A 146 24.42 10.70 -5.47
CA LEU A 146 24.64 9.42 -6.15
C LEU A 146 26.12 9.03 -6.20
N PHE A 147 27.02 10.02 -6.15
CA PHE A 147 28.45 9.82 -6.00
C PHE A 147 28.88 10.20 -4.58
N GLU A 148 29.36 9.21 -3.83
CA GLU A 148 29.82 9.38 -2.45
C GLU A 148 31.34 9.23 -2.40
N THR A 149 32.01 10.14 -1.67
CA THR A 149 33.43 10.03 -1.38
C THR A 149 33.61 9.48 0.03
N VAL A 150 34.26 8.32 0.12
CA VAL A 150 34.60 7.65 1.38
C VAL A 150 36.10 7.75 1.59
N PRO A 151 36.60 8.11 2.79
CA PRO A 151 38.04 8.18 3.01
C PRO A 151 38.68 6.79 2.92
N VAL A 152 39.90 6.73 2.35
CA VAL A 152 40.70 5.50 2.39
C VAL A 152 41.09 5.21 3.84
N ARG A 153 41.51 6.22 4.60
CA ARG A 153 41.96 6.09 5.98
C ARG A 153 40.97 6.76 6.92
N LEU A 154 40.31 5.97 7.75
CA LEU A 154 39.38 6.44 8.77
C LEU A 154 40.00 6.27 10.16
N THR A 155 40.16 7.37 10.90
CA THR A 155 40.66 7.35 12.27
C THR A 155 39.51 7.41 13.27
N MET A 156 39.56 6.55 14.29
CA MET A 156 38.58 6.51 15.38
C MET A 156 39.25 6.05 16.69
N ASP A 157 38.54 6.13 17.81
CA ASP A 157 39.02 5.53 19.06
C ASP A 157 38.77 4.01 19.11
N THR A 158 39.44 3.34 20.05
CA THR A 158 39.30 1.88 20.24
C THR A 158 37.87 1.46 20.56
N SER A 159 37.12 2.26 21.34
CA SER A 159 35.72 1.97 21.66
C SER A 159 34.81 1.99 20.44
N SER A 160 34.96 2.99 19.57
CA SER A 160 34.22 3.17 18.34
C SER A 160 34.54 2.07 17.34
N PHE A 161 35.81 1.65 17.27
CA PHE A 161 36.21 0.50 16.48
C PHE A 161 35.52 -0.79 16.95
N VAL A 162 35.59 -1.09 18.25
CA VAL A 162 34.94 -2.30 18.80
C VAL A 162 33.43 -2.27 18.59
N ALA A 163 32.79 -1.11 18.75
CA ALA A 163 31.35 -0.95 18.49
C ALA A 163 30.98 -1.18 17.02
N THR A 164 31.83 -0.75 16.09
CA THR A 164 31.57 -0.79 14.64
C THR A 164 31.91 -2.16 14.03
N TYR A 165 33.11 -2.67 14.32
CA TYR A 165 33.65 -3.90 13.73
C TYR A 165 33.42 -5.14 14.60
N GLN A 166 32.85 -4.97 15.80
CA GLN A 166 32.52 -6.05 16.74
C GLN A 166 33.72 -6.94 17.09
N THR A 167 34.94 -6.39 17.02
CA THR A 167 36.20 -7.09 17.29
C THR A 167 37.23 -6.15 17.93
N ALA A 168 38.24 -6.72 18.59
CA ALA A 168 39.31 -5.93 19.20
C ALA A 168 40.22 -5.31 18.12
N ALA A 169 40.63 -4.06 18.33
CA ALA A 169 41.56 -3.38 17.46
C ALA A 169 42.98 -3.96 17.63
N VAL A 170 43.47 -4.67 16.61
CA VAL A 170 44.82 -5.26 16.61
C VAL A 170 45.52 -4.80 15.33
N SER A 171 46.71 -4.20 15.47
CA SER A 171 47.44 -3.69 14.31
C SER A 171 47.86 -4.84 13.38
N GLY A 172 47.68 -4.65 12.07
CA GLY A 172 48.00 -5.61 11.02
C GLY A 172 46.89 -6.64 10.74
N THR A 173 45.74 -6.58 11.41
CA THR A 173 44.61 -7.47 11.09
C THR A 173 43.79 -6.94 9.92
N ASN A 174 43.21 -7.87 9.17
CA ASN A 174 42.22 -7.59 8.14
C ASN A 174 40.83 -7.65 8.75
N VAL A 175 40.01 -6.65 8.47
CA VAL A 175 38.59 -6.61 8.80
C VAL A 175 37.78 -6.33 7.54
N THR A 176 36.48 -6.58 7.61
CA THR A 176 35.54 -6.21 6.54
C THR A 176 34.78 -4.97 7.01
N ASP A 177 34.69 -3.97 6.15
CA ASP A 177 33.85 -2.81 6.44
C ASP A 177 32.38 -3.24 6.60
N PRO A 178 31.72 -2.97 7.74
CA PRO A 178 30.39 -3.50 8.02
C PRO A 178 29.30 -2.85 7.16
N PHE A 179 29.55 -1.68 6.58
CA PHE A 179 28.60 -0.97 5.74
C PHE A 179 28.80 -1.26 4.25
N TRP A 180 30.05 -1.22 3.78
CA TRP A 180 30.41 -1.38 2.38
C TRP A 180 30.77 -2.82 2.00
N GLY A 181 31.23 -3.64 2.96
CA GLY A 181 31.58 -5.04 2.74
C GLY A 181 32.94 -5.29 2.08
N TRP A 182 33.75 -4.25 1.84
CA TRP A 182 35.10 -4.41 1.29
C TRP A 182 36.13 -4.73 2.39
N PRO A 183 37.30 -5.29 2.04
CA PRO A 183 38.37 -5.51 3.01
C PRO A 183 39.03 -4.20 3.42
N ALA A 184 39.46 -4.14 4.69
CA ALA A 184 40.22 -3.05 5.26
C ALA A 184 41.29 -3.60 6.23
N THR A 185 42.34 -2.81 6.48
CA THR A 185 43.42 -3.16 7.42
C THR A 185 43.42 -2.22 8.62
N VAL A 186 43.79 -2.74 9.79
CA VAL A 186 43.77 -2.00 11.05
C VAL A 186 45.19 -1.62 11.47
N SER A 187 45.40 -0.38 11.89
CA SER A 187 46.61 0.08 12.57
C SER A 187 46.25 0.76 13.88
N VAL A 188 47.00 0.50 14.94
CA VAL A 188 46.72 1.04 16.29
C VAL A 188 47.92 1.82 16.79
N ALA A 189 47.69 3.08 17.18
CA ALA A 189 48.69 3.96 17.78
C ALA A 189 48.11 4.60 19.05
N GLY A 190 48.48 4.04 20.21
CA GLY A 190 47.90 4.46 21.50
C GLY A 190 46.40 4.15 21.54
N THR A 191 45.56 5.18 21.65
CA THR A 191 44.09 5.07 21.65
C THR A 191 43.46 5.30 20.28
N ILE A 192 44.26 5.66 19.28
CA ILE A 192 43.79 5.94 17.92
C ILE A 192 43.92 4.66 17.08
N VAL A 193 42.81 4.27 16.48
CA VAL A 193 42.70 3.19 15.51
C VAL A 193 42.51 3.80 14.13
N THR A 194 43.37 3.43 13.19
CA THR A 194 43.25 3.80 11.79
C THR A 194 42.80 2.57 11.00
N VAL A 195 41.66 2.66 10.35
CA VAL A 195 41.17 1.66 9.40
C VAL A 195 41.50 2.14 7.99
N THR A 196 42.26 1.34 7.25
CA THR A 196 42.62 1.62 5.86
C THR A 196 41.78 0.72 4.95
N ASN A 197 40.76 1.32 4.33
CA ASN A 197 39.88 0.69 3.36
C ASN A 197 40.64 0.32 2.08
N SER A 198 40.39 -0.88 1.55
CA SER A 198 41.12 -1.41 0.39
C SER A 198 40.18 -2.09 -0.62
N PRO A 199 39.15 -1.39 -1.15
CA PRO A 199 38.31 -1.94 -2.21
C PRO A 199 39.04 -2.05 -3.54
N ILE A 200 38.38 -2.65 -4.53
CA ILE A 200 38.89 -2.80 -5.90
C ILE A 200 38.06 -1.91 -6.84
N PRO A 201 38.66 -1.08 -7.72
CA PRO A 201 37.90 -0.36 -8.74
C PRO A 201 37.07 -1.31 -9.61
N GLY A 202 35.82 -0.97 -9.84
CA GLY A 202 34.82 -1.80 -10.50
C GLY A 202 34.08 -2.78 -9.58
N GLN A 203 34.51 -2.97 -8.32
CA GLN A 203 33.83 -3.81 -7.34
C GLN A 203 32.41 -3.30 -7.07
N LEU A 204 31.45 -4.22 -7.07
CA LEU A 204 30.10 -3.97 -6.60
C LEU A 204 30.03 -4.15 -5.08
N VAL A 205 29.43 -3.18 -4.40
CA VAL A 205 29.17 -3.16 -2.96
C VAL A 205 27.67 -2.92 -2.72
N ARG A 206 27.18 -3.30 -1.55
CA ARG A 206 25.75 -3.17 -1.20
C ARG A 206 25.54 -2.32 0.06
N PRO A 207 25.55 -0.98 -0.04
CA PRO A 207 25.22 -0.12 1.08
C PRO A 207 23.82 -0.47 1.64
N HIS A 208 23.71 -0.50 2.97
CA HIS A 208 22.52 -0.94 3.72
C HIS A 208 22.00 -2.35 3.36
N GLY A 209 22.74 -3.14 2.56
CA GLY A 209 22.24 -4.37 1.96
C GLY A 209 21.10 -4.16 0.95
N ALA A 210 20.90 -2.94 0.44
CA ALA A 210 19.66 -2.53 -0.23
C ALA A 210 19.78 -2.38 -1.76
N TRP A 211 20.86 -1.80 -2.27
CA TRP A 211 21.10 -1.67 -3.71
C TRP A 211 22.58 -1.86 -4.05
N ASP A 212 22.88 -2.07 -5.32
CA ASP A 212 24.25 -2.18 -5.80
C ASP A 212 24.85 -0.78 -5.99
N ALA A 213 26.07 -0.58 -5.50
CA ALA A 213 26.90 0.57 -5.78
C ALA A 213 28.26 0.09 -6.30
N GLN A 214 28.94 0.90 -7.09
CA GLN A 214 30.22 0.55 -7.70
C GLN A 214 31.33 1.43 -7.18
N VAL A 215 32.45 0.83 -6.82
CA VAL A 215 33.69 1.56 -6.55
C VAL A 215 34.24 2.07 -7.88
N VAL A 216 34.23 3.38 -8.08
CA VAL A 216 34.61 4.02 -9.35
C VAL A 216 36.12 4.20 -9.42
N SER A 217 36.71 4.80 -8.40
CA SER A 217 38.13 5.11 -8.36
C SER A 217 38.62 5.19 -6.92
N ILE A 218 39.93 5.05 -6.76
CA ILE A 218 40.62 5.19 -5.49
C ILE A 218 41.80 6.14 -5.74
N ASP A 219 41.87 7.21 -4.96
CA ASP A 219 42.98 8.15 -4.94
C ASP A 219 43.57 8.16 -3.53
N ASP A 220 44.66 7.43 -3.32
CA ASP A 220 45.33 7.33 -2.02
C ASP A 220 45.97 8.65 -1.55
N ALA A 221 46.22 9.59 -2.46
CA ALA A 221 46.93 10.84 -2.18
C ALA A 221 45.96 12.01 -1.90
N ALA A 222 44.67 11.85 -2.21
CA ALA A 222 43.65 12.86 -1.94
C ALA A 222 43.57 13.26 -0.46
N ASN A 223 42.97 14.44 -0.20
CA ASN A 223 42.67 14.93 1.14
C ASN A 223 43.88 14.93 2.09
N ALA A 224 45.02 15.46 1.62
CA ALA A 224 46.27 15.52 2.38
C ALA A 224 46.76 14.15 2.90
N GLY A 225 46.47 13.06 2.17
CA GLY A 225 46.89 11.70 2.50
C GLY A 225 45.84 10.84 3.23
N GLU A 226 44.65 11.36 3.51
CA GLU A 226 43.53 10.52 3.97
C GLU A 226 42.99 9.60 2.86
N GLY A 227 43.23 9.99 1.60
CA GLY A 227 42.76 9.29 0.42
C GLY A 227 41.25 9.43 0.20
N ALA A 228 40.80 9.10 -1.01
CA ALA A 228 39.42 9.19 -1.43
C ALA A 228 39.03 7.97 -2.27
N ILE A 229 37.99 7.27 -1.85
CA ILE A 229 37.31 6.22 -2.59
C ILE A 229 36.03 6.84 -3.14
N LEU A 230 35.91 6.92 -4.45
CA LEU A 230 34.69 7.38 -5.10
C LEU A 230 33.77 6.17 -5.33
N VAL A 231 32.56 6.23 -4.79
CA VAL A 231 31.53 5.21 -4.96
C VAL A 231 30.34 5.80 -5.70
N HIS A 232 29.82 5.08 -6.70
CA HIS A 232 28.62 5.43 -7.43
C HIS A 232 27.48 4.51 -7.05
N HIS A 233 26.43 5.05 -6.43
CA HIS A 233 25.20 4.32 -6.15
C HIS A 233 24.42 4.07 -7.45
N LEU A 234 24.24 2.81 -7.85
CA LEU A 234 23.56 2.44 -9.10
C LEU A 234 22.02 2.46 -8.96
N LEU A 235 21.51 3.50 -8.32
CA LEU A 235 20.07 3.75 -8.17
C LEU A 235 19.52 4.35 -9.46
N THR A 236 18.31 3.94 -9.83
CA THR A 236 17.58 4.49 -10.98
C THR A 236 16.18 4.93 -10.58
N PRO A 237 15.52 5.83 -11.33
CA PRO A 237 14.14 6.22 -11.06
C PRO A 237 13.17 5.02 -10.99
N ALA A 238 13.44 3.94 -11.72
CA ALA A 238 12.63 2.72 -11.69
C ALA A 238 12.69 1.97 -10.34
N MET A 239 13.72 2.22 -9.52
CA MET A 239 13.91 1.63 -8.19
C MET A 239 13.21 2.41 -7.07
N VAL A 240 12.67 3.60 -7.37
CA VAL A 240 11.92 4.40 -6.39
C VAL A 240 10.76 3.58 -5.83
N ASP A 241 10.63 3.61 -4.51
CA ASP A 241 9.68 2.83 -3.71
C ASP A 241 9.82 1.30 -3.79
N ARG A 242 10.87 0.79 -4.43
CA ARG A 242 11.16 -0.64 -4.55
C ARG A 242 12.40 -1.09 -3.79
N VAL A 243 13.21 -0.13 -3.36
CA VAL A 243 14.45 -0.36 -2.63
C VAL A 243 14.40 0.36 -1.28
N GLY A 244 14.92 -0.30 -0.26
CA GLY A 244 14.98 0.22 1.09
C GLY A 244 15.60 -0.80 2.04
N GLN A 245 15.44 -0.56 3.34
CA GLN A 245 15.87 -1.49 4.37
C GLN A 245 14.70 -1.90 5.25
N LYS A 246 14.63 -3.18 5.61
CA LYS A 246 13.76 -3.69 6.68
C LYS A 246 14.62 -4.12 7.86
N ASN A 247 14.12 -3.95 9.08
CA ASN A 247 14.75 -4.54 10.25
C ASN A 247 14.50 -6.06 10.30
N ALA A 248 15.11 -6.76 11.26
CA ALA A 248 14.93 -8.21 11.42
C ALA A 248 13.46 -8.63 11.62
N GLY A 249 12.61 -7.73 12.11
CA GLY A 249 11.17 -7.94 12.28
C GLY A 249 10.33 -7.63 11.02
N GLY A 250 10.96 -7.33 9.88
CA GLY A 250 10.27 -7.02 8.62
C GLY A 250 9.67 -5.61 8.55
N THR A 251 9.86 -4.78 9.57
CA THR A 251 9.43 -3.37 9.56
C THR A 251 10.36 -2.55 8.68
N VAL A 252 9.79 -1.75 7.80
CA VAL A 252 10.55 -0.84 6.92
C VAL A 252 11.23 0.25 7.77
N VAL A 253 12.55 0.35 7.63
CA VAL A 253 13.39 1.37 8.28
C VAL A 253 13.43 2.63 7.42
N PHE A 254 13.69 2.46 6.13
CA PHE A 254 13.63 3.52 5.13
C PHE A 254 13.33 2.98 3.74
N VAL A 255 12.94 3.88 2.84
CA VAL A 255 12.74 3.60 1.40
C VAL A 255 13.41 4.70 0.58
N VAL A 256 13.94 4.34 -0.59
CA VAL A 256 14.39 5.31 -1.61
C VAL A 256 13.15 5.89 -2.29
N THR A 257 12.89 7.17 -2.10
CA THR A 257 11.65 7.84 -2.57
C THR A 257 11.85 8.80 -3.74
N SER A 258 13.10 9.09 -4.08
CA SER A 258 13.45 9.85 -5.29
C SER A 258 14.84 9.44 -5.75
N VAL A 259 15.05 9.47 -7.05
CA VAL A 259 16.36 9.38 -7.71
C VAL A 259 16.34 10.40 -8.83
N ASP A 260 17.16 11.43 -8.71
CA ASP A 260 17.34 12.48 -9.69
C ASP A 260 18.72 12.32 -10.33
N THR A 261 18.73 11.74 -11.53
CA THR A 261 19.98 11.47 -12.28
C THR A 261 20.61 12.74 -12.82
N ASP A 262 19.84 13.80 -13.03
CA ASP A 262 20.33 15.07 -13.56
C ASP A 262 20.99 15.89 -12.46
N ALA A 263 20.36 15.93 -11.27
CA ALA A 263 20.95 16.54 -10.08
C ALA A 263 22.03 15.65 -9.43
N GLY A 264 22.12 14.38 -9.80
CA GLY A 264 23.07 13.44 -9.21
C GLY A 264 22.74 13.09 -7.75
N THR A 265 21.46 12.99 -7.40
CA THR A 265 21.01 12.76 -6.01
C THR A 265 19.94 11.68 -5.87
N TYR A 266 19.78 11.16 -4.67
CA TYR A 266 18.69 10.28 -4.27
C TYR A 266 18.16 10.66 -2.88
N THR A 267 16.93 10.26 -2.58
CA THR A 267 16.27 10.60 -1.31
C THR A 267 15.95 9.35 -0.50
N LEU A 268 16.50 9.27 0.70
CA LEU A 268 16.13 8.31 1.73
C LEU A 268 15.01 8.87 2.61
N ASN A 269 13.92 8.14 2.74
CA ASN A 269 12.81 8.52 3.60
C ASN A 269 12.61 7.49 4.71
N TYR A 270 12.81 7.92 5.96
CA TYR A 270 12.67 7.13 7.19
C TYR A 270 11.28 7.27 7.84
N ASN A 271 10.34 7.94 7.17
CA ASN A 271 8.93 7.87 7.57
C ASN A 271 8.36 6.48 7.28
N THR A 272 7.24 6.15 7.93
CA THR A 272 6.37 5.09 7.42
C THR A 272 6.02 5.44 5.97
N PRO A 273 6.24 4.55 4.99
CA PRO A 273 6.17 4.94 3.59
C PRO A 273 4.81 5.45 3.09
N THR A 274 3.73 5.23 3.85
CA THR A 274 2.39 5.77 3.56
C THR A 274 2.17 7.20 4.05
N LYS A 275 3.02 7.73 4.92
CA LYS A 275 2.91 9.10 5.45
C LYS A 275 3.29 10.13 4.40
N GLY A 276 2.52 11.22 4.35
CA GLY A 276 2.73 12.33 3.43
C GLY A 276 2.33 12.04 1.99
N ARG A 277 1.70 10.89 1.71
CA ARG A 277 1.40 10.43 0.35
C ARG A 277 -0.09 10.30 0.11
N THR A 278 -0.46 10.43 -1.17
CA THR A 278 -1.83 10.15 -1.59
C THR A 278 -1.96 8.67 -1.88
N LEU A 279 -2.96 8.04 -1.26
CA LEU A 279 -3.25 6.63 -1.43
C LEU A 279 -4.46 6.47 -2.35
N VAL A 280 -4.48 5.39 -3.11
CA VAL A 280 -5.61 5.00 -3.94
C VAL A 280 -6.04 3.61 -3.51
N PHE A 281 -7.33 3.48 -3.17
CA PHE A 281 -7.93 2.19 -2.87
C PHE A 281 -8.93 1.84 -3.95
N GLN A 282 -8.78 0.68 -4.57
CA GLN A 282 -9.87 0.05 -5.32
C GLN A 282 -10.57 -0.90 -4.36
N VAL A 283 -11.84 -0.66 -4.06
CA VAL A 283 -12.60 -1.39 -3.04
C VAL A 283 -13.82 -2.02 -3.66
N THR A 284 -14.11 -3.27 -3.29
CA THR A 284 -15.33 -4.01 -3.66
C THR A 284 -16.08 -4.40 -2.39
N MET A 285 -17.36 -4.02 -2.31
CA MET A 285 -18.22 -4.34 -1.17
C MET A 285 -18.73 -5.77 -1.26
N LEU A 286 -18.46 -6.61 -0.26
CA LEU A 286 -18.84 -8.03 -0.28
C LEU A 286 -20.04 -8.33 0.62
N SER A 287 -20.11 -7.71 1.80
CA SER A 287 -21.25 -7.88 2.70
C SER A 287 -21.51 -6.64 3.54
N ILE A 288 -22.77 -6.47 3.93
CA ILE A 288 -23.24 -5.40 4.83
C ILE A 288 -24.14 -6.06 5.88
N SER A 289 -23.82 -5.85 7.16
CA SER A 289 -24.59 -6.33 8.30
C SER A 289 -24.93 -5.15 9.21
N ARG A 290 -26.23 -4.91 9.38
CA ARG A 290 -26.77 -3.86 10.24
C ARG A 290 -27.23 -4.47 11.55
N LEU A 291 -26.64 -4.04 12.65
CA LEU A 291 -27.14 -4.37 13.99
C LEU A 291 -28.41 -3.55 14.21
N TYR A 292 -29.55 -4.24 14.31
CA TYR A 292 -30.85 -3.65 14.66
C TYR A 292 -30.99 -3.53 16.18
#